data_AF-A0A069D2N9-F1
#
_entry.id   AF-A0A069D2N9-F1
#
_cell.length_a   1.000
_cell.length_b   1.000
_cell.length_c   1.000
_cell.angle_alpha   90.00
_cell.angle_beta   90.00
_cell.angle_gamma   90.00
#
_symmetry.space_group_name_H-M   'P 1'
#
loop_
_entity.id
_entity.type
_entity.pdbx_description
1 polymer ?
#
loop_
_entity_poly.entity_id
_entity_poly.type
_entity_poly.pdbx_seq_one_letter_code
_entity_poly.pdbx_strand_id
1 'polypeptide(L)'
;MKRLIYLAAFLFVAGCAPKPAPVTDAWEQERMERIKLDFCMSESQVKEYIRKYIPDVTNEQMRAWEESKALECMEIDGEKRYFRNAGPNLFRIDSAAYCIKIAKEGTQLSGSEKVNKEHLPEVMSAVRATGTDTVLPKRMRVTYTLTVEPNAVPSGKMVRCWLPFPRTDQRRQQHVKLLATSEDKYVQSPATCAHSTLYMEKQAVRNEPTVFSETVEYTSYAEWHALKPQDILPYDTTSVLYKKYTSERETHIRFSPRIRQLAARLTEGETNPLLKLAAYLLG
;
A
#
# COMPACT_ATOMS: atom_id res chain seq x y z
N MET A 1 -63.66 -15.76 -32.86
CA MET A 1 -62.24 -16.14 -32.96
C MET A 1 -61.38 -14.89 -33.03
N LYS A 2 -60.14 -14.97 -32.49
CA LYS A 2 -59.05 -13.99 -32.45
C LYS A 2 -58.97 -13.15 -31.16
N ARG A 3 -58.28 -13.74 -30.17
CA ARG A 3 -57.63 -13.07 -29.04
C ARG A 3 -56.43 -12.27 -29.59
N LEU A 4 -56.31 -10.98 -29.25
CA LEU A 4 -55.07 -10.23 -29.42
C LEU A 4 -54.20 -10.45 -28.19
N ILE A 5 -52.98 -10.96 -28.41
CA ILE A 5 -51.93 -11.10 -27.41
C ILE A 5 -51.06 -9.85 -27.50
N TYR A 6 -50.96 -9.07 -26.42
CA TYR A 6 -49.99 -7.99 -26.30
C TYR A 6 -48.64 -8.58 -25.87
N LEU A 7 -47.65 -8.47 -26.75
CA LEU A 7 -46.25 -8.84 -26.48
C LEU A 7 -45.57 -7.64 -25.80
N ALA A 8 -45.20 -7.78 -24.53
CA ALA A 8 -44.36 -6.80 -23.83
C ALA A 8 -42.89 -7.08 -24.14
N ALA A 9 -42.23 -6.16 -24.86
CA ALA A 9 -40.80 -6.21 -25.12
C ALA A 9 -40.04 -5.65 -23.91
N PHE A 10 -39.32 -6.52 -23.19
CA PHE A 10 -38.34 -6.10 -22.18
C PHE A 10 -37.07 -5.62 -22.87
N LEU A 11 -36.88 -4.29 -22.90
CA LEU A 11 -35.60 -3.66 -23.24
C LEU A 11 -34.62 -3.86 -22.08
N PHE A 12 -33.68 -4.79 -22.25
CA PHE A 12 -32.49 -4.88 -21.42
C PHE A 12 -31.59 -3.66 -21.71
N VAL A 13 -31.63 -2.65 -20.85
CA VAL A 13 -30.60 -1.62 -20.83
C VAL A 13 -29.37 -2.22 -20.15
N ALA A 14 -28.54 -2.87 -20.94
CA ALA A 14 -27.18 -3.20 -20.53
C ALA A 14 -26.41 -1.88 -20.39
N GLY A 15 -26.26 -1.41 -19.16
CA GLY A 15 -25.37 -0.30 -18.85
C GLY A 15 -23.95 -0.70 -19.19
N CYS A 16 -23.48 -0.32 -20.38
CA CYS A 16 -22.07 -0.40 -20.74
C CYS A 16 -21.28 0.41 -19.71
N ALA A 17 -20.55 -0.27 -18.84
CA ALA A 17 -19.41 0.36 -18.16
C ALA A 17 -18.53 0.99 -19.25
N PRO A 18 -18.06 2.24 -19.08
CA PRO A 18 -17.24 2.89 -20.09
C PRO A 18 -16.03 1.99 -20.38
N LYS A 19 -15.91 1.61 -21.65
CA LYS A 19 -14.76 0.87 -22.18
C LYS A 19 -13.48 1.58 -21.73
N PRO A 20 -12.46 0.89 -21.21
CA PRO A 20 -11.20 1.54 -20.86
C PRO A 20 -10.72 2.34 -22.07
N ALA A 21 -10.31 3.58 -21.81
CA ALA A 21 -9.83 4.47 -22.85
C ALA A 21 -8.71 3.78 -23.65
N PRO A 22 -8.64 3.97 -24.99
CA PRO A 22 -7.59 3.38 -25.79
C PRO A 22 -6.23 3.79 -25.24
N VAL A 23 -5.36 2.80 -25.09
CA VAL A 23 -3.98 2.97 -24.66
C VAL A 23 -3.27 3.87 -25.68
N THR A 24 -2.81 5.05 -25.25
CA THR A 24 -2.01 5.95 -26.08
C THR A 24 -0.53 5.61 -25.92
N ASP A 25 0.28 5.86 -26.95
CA ASP A 25 1.73 5.63 -26.91
C ASP A 25 2.39 6.35 -25.71
N ALA A 26 1.90 7.55 -25.36
CA ALA A 26 2.39 8.31 -24.21
C ALA A 26 2.13 7.62 -22.86
N TRP A 27 0.99 6.93 -22.72
CA TRP A 27 0.68 6.19 -21.48
C TRP A 27 1.56 4.95 -21.33
N GLU A 28 1.76 4.17 -22.41
CA GLU A 28 2.66 3.02 -22.35
C GLU A 28 4.10 3.46 -22.12
N GLN A 29 4.53 4.56 -22.72
CA GLN A 29 5.85 5.14 -22.45
C GLN A 29 6.00 5.47 -20.97
N GLU A 30 5.08 6.22 -20.38
CA GLU A 30 5.12 6.55 -18.95
C GLU A 30 5.07 5.30 -18.06
N ARG A 31 4.25 4.31 -18.41
CA ARG A 31 4.17 3.03 -17.70
C ARG A 31 5.51 2.29 -17.76
N MET A 32 6.13 2.21 -18.94
CA MET A 32 7.41 1.53 -19.13
C MET A 32 8.56 2.27 -18.44
N GLU A 33 8.58 3.59 -18.44
CA GLU A 33 9.57 4.38 -17.68
C GLU A 33 9.45 4.12 -16.17
N ARG A 34 8.23 4.00 -15.63
CA ARG A 34 8.03 3.59 -14.23
C ARG A 34 8.50 2.15 -13.96
N ILE A 35 8.21 1.22 -14.87
CA ILE A 35 8.68 -0.16 -14.77
C ILE A 35 10.21 -0.20 -14.75
N LYS A 36 10.90 0.62 -15.57
CA LYS A 36 12.37 0.71 -15.56
C LYS A 36 12.94 1.19 -14.23
N LEU A 37 12.23 2.07 -13.50
CA LEU A 37 12.63 2.50 -12.16
C LEU A 37 12.56 1.34 -11.14
N ASP A 38 11.54 0.49 -11.26
CA ASP A 38 11.37 -0.69 -10.41
C ASP A 38 12.32 -1.83 -10.80
N PHE A 39 12.52 -2.06 -12.10
CA PHE A 39 13.42 -3.05 -12.69
C PHE A 39 14.74 -2.42 -13.13
N CYS A 40 15.45 -1.79 -12.19
CA CYS A 40 16.69 -1.08 -12.46
C CYS A 40 17.95 -1.91 -12.25
N MET A 41 17.85 -3.12 -11.68
CA MET A 41 19.03 -3.89 -11.26
C MET A 41 19.52 -4.81 -12.37
N SER A 42 20.84 -4.91 -12.52
CA SER A 42 21.47 -5.93 -13.36
C SER A 42 21.61 -7.27 -12.63
N GLU A 43 21.85 -8.34 -13.38
CA GLU A 43 22.16 -9.65 -12.81
C GLU A 43 23.39 -9.61 -11.88
N SER A 44 24.42 -8.86 -12.26
CA SER A 44 25.65 -8.73 -11.47
C SER A 44 25.39 -8.10 -10.11
N GLN A 45 24.56 -7.05 -10.04
CA GLN A 45 24.18 -6.38 -8.79
C GLN A 45 23.33 -7.29 -7.90
N VAL A 46 22.40 -8.05 -8.48
CA VAL A 46 21.61 -9.03 -7.71
C VAL A 46 22.50 -10.14 -7.15
N LYS A 47 23.40 -10.69 -7.96
CA LYS A 47 24.39 -11.69 -7.53
C LYS A 47 25.28 -11.17 -6.42
N GLU A 48 25.74 -9.92 -6.51
CA GLU A 48 26.57 -9.30 -5.47
C GLU A 48 25.86 -9.30 -4.10
N TYR A 49 24.57 -8.99 -4.06
CA TYR A 49 23.80 -9.10 -2.83
C TYR A 49 23.70 -10.55 -2.34
N ILE A 50 23.39 -11.49 -3.23
CA ILE A 50 23.22 -12.92 -2.88
C ILE A 50 24.53 -13.52 -2.33
N ARG A 51 25.68 -13.14 -2.89
CA ARG A 51 27.02 -13.61 -2.47
C ARG A 51 27.36 -13.29 -1.02
N LYS A 52 26.67 -12.33 -0.40
CA LYS A 52 26.79 -12.09 1.05
C LYS A 52 26.39 -13.30 1.88
N TYR A 53 25.55 -14.20 1.36
CA TYR A 53 25.06 -15.38 2.05
C TYR A 53 25.40 -16.68 1.32
N ILE A 54 25.47 -16.65 -0.01
CA ILE A 54 25.79 -17.80 -0.87
C ILE A 54 26.99 -17.41 -1.77
N PRO A 55 28.24 -17.47 -1.26
CA PRO A 55 29.42 -16.94 -1.97
C PRO A 55 29.62 -17.55 -3.37
N ASP A 56 29.37 -18.86 -3.49
CA ASP A 56 29.59 -19.63 -4.73
C ASP A 56 28.31 -19.76 -5.57
N VAL A 57 27.43 -18.75 -5.54
CA VAL A 57 26.16 -18.77 -6.29
C VAL A 57 26.38 -19.05 -7.77
N THR A 58 25.70 -20.07 -8.29
CA THR A 58 25.84 -20.51 -9.68
C THR A 58 24.80 -19.90 -10.61
N ASN A 59 25.05 -19.97 -11.92
CA ASN A 59 24.07 -19.52 -12.92
C ASN A 59 22.82 -20.41 -12.93
N GLU A 60 22.97 -21.69 -12.60
CA GLU A 60 21.89 -22.66 -12.48
C GLU A 60 20.95 -22.28 -11.33
N GLN A 61 21.50 -21.88 -10.18
CA GLN A 61 20.71 -21.41 -9.04
C GLN A 61 19.93 -20.14 -9.39
N MET A 62 20.57 -19.18 -10.08
CA MET A 62 19.89 -17.97 -10.55
C MET A 62 18.71 -18.30 -11.46
N ARG A 63 18.91 -19.16 -12.46
CA ARG A 63 17.83 -19.59 -13.37
C ARG A 63 16.70 -20.28 -12.61
N ALA A 64 17.01 -21.17 -11.67
CA ALA A 64 15.99 -21.84 -10.86
C ALA A 64 15.16 -20.85 -10.03
N TRP A 65 15.78 -19.81 -9.47
CA TRP A 65 15.05 -18.77 -8.73
C TRP A 65 14.23 -17.83 -9.63
N GLU A 66 14.66 -17.58 -10.87
CA GLU A 66 13.86 -16.85 -11.86
C GLU A 66 12.62 -17.64 -12.30
N GLU A 67 12.80 -18.95 -12.55
CA GLU A 67 11.73 -19.87 -12.95
C GLU A 67 10.68 -20.02 -11.85
N SER A 68 11.12 -20.14 -10.59
CA SER A 68 10.23 -20.22 -9.43
C SER A 68 9.60 -18.89 -9.03
N LYS A 69 10.02 -17.77 -9.64
CA LYS A 69 9.64 -16.39 -9.29
C LYS A 69 10.14 -15.91 -7.92
N ALA A 70 11.11 -16.61 -7.32
CA ALA A 70 11.82 -16.13 -6.13
C ALA A 70 12.76 -14.95 -6.46
N LEU A 71 13.27 -14.90 -7.69
CA LEU A 71 13.87 -13.70 -8.29
C LEU A 71 12.92 -13.11 -9.33
N GLU A 72 12.46 -11.90 -9.06
CA GLU A 72 11.61 -11.16 -9.99
C GLU A 72 12.46 -10.42 -11.03
N CYS A 73 12.29 -10.78 -12.30
CA CYS A 73 12.98 -10.20 -13.44
C CYS A 73 12.05 -10.02 -14.66
N MET A 74 12.45 -9.12 -15.55
CA MET A 74 11.75 -8.79 -16.79
C MET A 74 12.77 -8.46 -17.88
N GLU A 75 12.44 -8.76 -19.14
CA GLU A 75 13.20 -8.27 -20.29
C GLU A 75 12.67 -6.87 -20.67
N ILE A 76 13.57 -5.89 -20.68
CA ILE A 76 13.26 -4.49 -21.01
C ILE A 76 14.31 -4.03 -22.01
N ASP A 77 13.88 -3.52 -23.17
CA ASP A 77 14.74 -3.03 -24.24
C ASP A 77 15.82 -4.06 -24.67
N GLY A 78 15.49 -5.36 -24.65
CA GLY A 78 16.38 -6.47 -25.01
C GLY A 78 17.36 -6.89 -23.91
N GLU A 79 17.28 -6.29 -22.72
CA GLU A 79 18.13 -6.64 -21.57
C GLU A 79 17.31 -7.22 -20.43
N LYS A 80 17.83 -8.28 -19.79
CA LYS A 80 17.24 -8.81 -18.56
C LYS A 80 17.56 -7.88 -17.39
N ARG A 81 16.49 -7.35 -16.77
CA ARG A 81 16.56 -6.50 -15.58
C ARG A 81 15.80 -7.13 -14.42
N TYR A 82 16.25 -6.84 -13.20
CA TYR A 82 15.69 -7.37 -11.97
C TYR A 82 15.02 -6.28 -11.18
N PHE A 83 13.97 -6.66 -10.46
CA PHE A 83 13.32 -5.78 -9.50
C PHE A 83 14.33 -5.28 -8.47
N ARG A 84 14.20 -4.02 -8.06
CA ARG A 84 15.14 -3.35 -7.15
C ARG A 84 15.41 -4.09 -5.85
N ASN A 85 14.45 -4.89 -5.39
CA ASN A 85 14.56 -5.72 -4.19
C ASN A 85 14.70 -7.23 -4.47
N ALA A 86 15.00 -7.66 -5.70
CA ALA A 86 15.06 -9.08 -6.06
C ALA A 86 16.01 -9.88 -5.15
N GLY A 87 17.25 -9.42 -4.96
CA GLY A 87 18.22 -10.06 -4.08
C GLY A 87 17.72 -10.22 -2.63
N PRO A 88 17.33 -9.14 -1.93
CA PRO A 88 16.72 -9.26 -0.60
C PRO A 88 15.46 -10.13 -0.53
N ASN A 89 14.61 -10.10 -1.56
CA ASN A 89 13.35 -10.84 -1.60
C ASN A 89 13.54 -12.34 -1.80
N LEU A 90 14.60 -12.76 -2.49
CA LEU A 90 14.96 -14.17 -2.59
C LEU A 90 15.00 -14.84 -1.21
N PHE A 91 15.67 -14.22 -0.25
CA PHE A 91 15.80 -14.72 1.13
C PHE A 91 14.50 -14.63 1.95
N ARG A 92 13.41 -14.11 1.38
CA ARG A 92 12.07 -14.12 2.00
C ARG A 92 11.14 -15.14 1.35
N ILE A 93 11.35 -15.43 0.07
CA ILE A 93 10.47 -16.26 -0.76
C ILE A 93 10.99 -17.69 -0.82
N ASP A 94 12.29 -17.88 -1.05
CA ASP A 94 12.91 -19.19 -1.11
C ASP A 94 13.28 -19.67 0.30
N SER A 95 12.74 -20.82 0.71
CA SER A 95 12.90 -21.34 2.07
C SER A 95 14.34 -21.77 2.36
N ALA A 96 15.07 -22.29 1.38
CA ALA A 96 16.47 -22.68 1.56
C ALA A 96 17.36 -21.45 1.74
N ALA A 97 17.19 -20.43 0.89
CA ALA A 97 17.87 -19.15 1.03
C ALA A 97 17.53 -18.49 2.37
N TYR A 98 16.24 -18.45 2.75
CA TYR A 98 15.80 -17.94 4.05
C TYR A 98 16.56 -18.61 5.21
N CYS A 99 16.62 -19.95 5.23
CA CYS A 99 17.36 -20.69 6.25
C CYS A 99 18.85 -20.33 6.29
N ILE A 100 19.51 -20.16 5.14
CA ILE A 100 20.91 -19.73 5.07
C ILE A 100 21.08 -18.35 5.72
N LYS A 101 20.19 -17.40 5.40
CA LYS A 101 20.25 -16.06 5.96
C LYS A 101 20.03 -16.07 7.48
N ILE A 102 19.02 -16.79 7.97
CA ILE A 102 18.74 -16.91 9.41
C ILE A 102 19.90 -17.60 10.15
N ALA A 103 20.51 -18.63 9.57
CA ALA A 103 21.67 -19.29 10.18
C ALA A 103 22.87 -18.33 10.35
N LYS A 104 23.02 -17.35 9.44
CA LYS A 104 24.09 -16.36 9.48
C LYS A 104 23.79 -15.16 10.39
N GLU A 105 22.57 -14.62 10.33
CA GLU A 105 22.21 -13.35 11.00
C GLU A 105 21.37 -13.52 12.27
N GLY A 106 20.85 -14.74 12.49
CA GLY A 106 19.81 -15.01 13.47
C GLY A 106 18.46 -14.43 13.08
N THR A 107 17.46 -14.68 13.91
CA THR A 107 16.15 -14.02 13.80
C THR A 107 16.24 -12.63 14.41
N GLN A 108 16.19 -11.58 13.59
CA GLN A 108 16.15 -10.21 14.06
C GLN A 108 14.76 -9.62 13.94
N LEU A 109 14.24 -9.11 15.07
CA LEU A 109 13.04 -8.27 15.06
C LEU A 109 13.35 -6.97 14.30
N SER A 110 12.45 -6.58 13.41
CA SER A 110 12.42 -5.23 12.82
C SER A 110 12.31 -4.16 13.91
N GLY A 111 12.66 -2.92 13.56
CA GLY A 111 12.52 -1.78 14.49
C GLY A 111 11.09 -1.64 15.03
N SER A 112 10.09 -1.82 14.16
CA SER A 112 8.68 -1.83 14.56
C SER A 112 8.32 -2.98 15.48
N GLU A 113 8.83 -4.19 15.25
CA GLU A 113 8.54 -5.34 16.12
C GLU A 113 9.15 -5.16 17.51
N LYS A 114 10.36 -4.58 17.61
CA LYS A 114 10.98 -4.25 18.90
C LYS A 114 10.11 -3.27 19.69
N VAL A 115 9.68 -2.18 19.05
CA VAL A 115 8.80 -1.18 19.67
C VAL A 115 7.45 -1.80 20.05
N ASN A 116 6.84 -2.58 19.16
CA ASN A 116 5.55 -3.21 19.39
C ASN A 116 5.58 -4.24 20.52
N LYS A 117 6.68 -4.98 20.68
CA LYS A 117 6.85 -5.97 21.77
C LYS A 117 6.68 -5.33 23.14
N GLU A 118 7.11 -4.09 23.31
CA GLU A 118 7.00 -3.34 24.57
C GLU A 118 5.69 -2.54 24.64
N HIS A 119 5.34 -1.85 23.56
CA HIS A 119 4.22 -0.91 23.57
C HIS A 119 2.84 -1.59 23.49
N LEU A 120 2.69 -2.72 22.77
CA LEU A 120 1.38 -3.38 22.67
C LEU A 120 0.85 -3.88 24.03
N PRO A 121 1.65 -4.54 24.89
CA PRO A 121 1.21 -4.90 26.24
C PRO A 121 0.78 -3.70 27.08
N GLU A 122 1.49 -2.57 26.97
CA GLU A 122 1.16 -1.31 27.66
C GLU A 122 -0.22 -0.80 27.22
N VAL A 123 -0.46 -0.75 25.90
CA VAL A 123 -1.75 -0.33 25.32
C VAL A 123 -2.87 -1.26 25.79
N MET A 124 -2.67 -2.58 25.70
CA MET A 124 -3.67 -3.57 26.11
C MET A 124 -4.00 -3.47 27.61
N SER A 125 -2.99 -3.24 28.45
CA SER A 125 -3.17 -3.03 29.90
C SER A 125 -3.98 -1.76 30.17
N ALA A 126 -3.63 -0.65 29.51
CA ALA A 126 -4.33 0.62 29.66
C ALA A 126 -5.79 0.56 29.18
N VAL A 127 -6.07 -0.11 28.04
CA VAL A 127 -7.45 -0.33 27.57
C VAL A 127 -8.26 -1.12 28.60
N ARG A 128 -7.69 -2.20 29.15
CA ARG A 128 -8.36 -3.02 30.18
C ARG A 128 -8.60 -2.26 31.48
N ALA A 129 -7.65 -1.42 31.89
CA ALA A 129 -7.76 -0.63 33.12
C ALA A 129 -8.79 0.51 33.01
N THR A 130 -8.87 1.16 31.85
CA THR A 130 -9.75 2.32 31.64
C THR A 130 -11.14 1.95 31.14
N GLY A 131 -11.30 0.78 30.50
CA GLY A 131 -12.53 0.39 29.80
C GLY A 131 -12.76 1.17 28.50
N THR A 132 -11.76 1.91 28.02
CA THR A 132 -11.83 2.67 26.75
C THR A 132 -10.89 2.09 25.71
N ASP A 133 -11.28 2.15 24.43
CA ASP A 133 -10.52 1.60 23.30
C ASP A 133 -9.32 2.46 22.89
N THR A 134 -9.26 3.72 23.34
CA THR A 134 -8.31 4.74 22.91
C THR A 134 -7.58 5.33 24.12
N VAL A 135 -6.28 5.07 24.22
CA VAL A 135 -5.47 5.28 25.43
C VAL A 135 -4.10 5.87 25.11
N LEU A 136 -3.32 6.19 26.16
CA LEU A 136 -1.92 6.62 26.06
C LEU A 136 -1.70 7.79 25.08
N PRO A 137 -2.33 8.96 25.32
CA PRO A 137 -2.15 10.12 24.46
C PRO A 137 -0.69 10.56 24.36
N LYS A 138 -0.21 10.76 23.14
CA LYS A 138 1.10 11.33 22.84
C LYS A 138 0.94 12.55 21.95
N ARG A 139 1.37 13.71 22.46
CA ARG A 139 1.41 14.95 21.66
C ARG A 139 2.66 14.95 20.81
N MET A 140 2.47 15.08 19.50
CA MET A 140 3.53 15.00 18.50
C MET A 140 3.55 16.31 17.73
N ARG A 141 4.76 16.80 17.44
CA ARG A 141 5.01 17.87 16.49
C ARG A 141 5.83 17.28 15.36
N VAL A 142 5.31 17.39 14.15
CA VAL A 142 5.90 16.79 12.94
C VAL A 142 6.12 17.90 11.93
N THR A 143 7.33 17.98 11.40
CA THR A 143 7.63 18.79 10.22
C THR A 143 7.82 17.84 9.05
N TYR A 144 6.99 18.00 8.02
CA TYR A 144 7.14 17.29 6.76
C TYR A 144 7.74 18.24 5.72
N THR A 145 8.79 17.80 5.04
CA THR A 145 9.48 18.57 4.01
C THR A 145 9.54 17.75 2.72
N LEU A 146 9.12 18.38 1.62
CA LEU A 146 9.28 17.86 0.27
C LEU A 146 10.22 18.77 -0.51
N THR A 147 11.26 18.18 -1.09
CA THR A 147 12.23 18.89 -1.93
C THR A 147 12.11 18.40 -3.36
N VAL A 148 11.82 19.32 -4.28
CA VAL A 148 11.93 19.06 -5.71
C VAL A 148 13.35 19.43 -6.14
N GLU A 149 14.05 18.48 -6.76
CA GLU A 149 15.43 18.66 -7.20
C GLU A 149 15.60 19.86 -8.15
N PRO A 150 16.78 20.53 -8.11
CA PRO A 150 17.07 21.63 -9.03
C PRO A 150 16.85 21.23 -10.49
N ASN A 151 16.23 22.14 -11.25
CA ASN A 151 15.96 21.98 -12.69
C ASN A 151 15.05 20.79 -13.09
N ALA A 152 14.45 20.05 -12.14
CA ALA A 152 13.44 19.04 -12.43
C ALA A 152 12.15 19.65 -13.01
N VAL A 153 11.89 20.93 -12.70
CA VAL A 153 10.83 21.74 -13.28
C VAL A 153 11.47 22.98 -13.93
N PRO A 154 11.07 23.37 -15.16
CA PRO A 154 11.65 24.53 -15.82
C PRO A 154 11.48 25.82 -15.00
N SER A 155 12.50 26.67 -15.00
CA SER A 155 12.50 27.95 -14.28
C SER A 155 11.27 28.80 -14.62
N GLY A 156 10.67 29.42 -13.60
CA GLY A 156 9.47 30.25 -13.70
C GLY A 156 8.16 29.47 -13.84
N LYS A 157 8.20 28.13 -13.95
CA LYS A 157 6.99 27.31 -13.92
C LYS A 157 6.52 27.10 -12.48
N MET A 158 5.21 27.07 -12.30
CA MET A 158 4.60 26.84 -11.00
C MET A 158 4.63 25.36 -10.64
N VAL A 159 5.17 25.06 -9.45
CA VAL A 159 5.05 23.75 -8.82
C VAL A 159 3.85 23.78 -7.88
N ARG A 160 2.96 22.81 -8.04
CA ARG A 160 1.79 22.59 -7.20
C ARG A 160 2.04 21.40 -6.29
N CYS A 161 1.95 21.60 -4.99
CA CYS A 161 2.31 20.60 -3.99
C CYS A 161 1.11 20.29 -3.09
N TRP A 162 0.84 19.01 -2.85
CA TRP A 162 -0.11 18.54 -1.85
C TRP A 162 0.66 17.74 -0.80
N LEU A 163 0.84 18.31 0.38
CA LEU A 163 1.47 17.63 1.52
C LEU A 163 0.41 16.85 2.32
N PRO A 164 0.75 15.69 2.91
CA PRO A 164 -0.19 14.92 3.72
C PRO A 164 -0.50 15.67 5.02
N PHE A 165 -1.78 15.94 5.28
CA PHE A 165 -2.20 16.66 6.48
C PHE A 165 -3.01 15.74 7.42
N PRO A 166 -2.76 15.73 8.74
CA PRO A 166 -3.49 14.86 9.67
C PRO A 166 -5.01 15.10 9.62
N ARG A 167 -5.80 14.02 9.48
CA ARG A 167 -7.27 14.07 9.57
C ARG A 167 -7.71 14.63 10.94
N THR A 168 -8.72 15.48 10.96
CA THR A 168 -9.23 16.13 12.18
C THR A 168 -10.47 15.47 12.77
N ASP A 169 -11.01 14.47 12.07
CA ASP A 169 -12.26 13.76 12.35
C ASP A 169 -12.01 12.27 12.66
N GLN A 170 -10.89 11.98 13.33
CA GLN A 170 -10.51 10.64 13.75
C GLN A 170 -10.40 10.56 15.28
N ARG A 171 -11.09 9.60 15.92
CA ARG A 171 -11.10 9.48 17.39
C ARG A 171 -9.70 9.35 18.00
N ARG A 172 -8.84 8.56 17.35
CA ARG A 172 -7.45 8.31 17.75
C ARG A 172 -6.48 9.45 17.45
N GLN A 173 -6.93 10.53 16.82
CA GLN A 173 -6.09 11.66 16.45
C GLN A 173 -6.82 12.98 16.65
N GLN A 174 -6.43 13.71 17.69
CA GLN A 174 -7.15 14.90 18.15
C GLN A 174 -6.22 16.11 18.24
N HIS A 175 -6.80 17.29 18.46
CA HIS A 175 -6.06 18.55 18.68
C HIS A 175 -5.08 18.89 17.54
N VAL A 176 -5.45 18.58 16.30
CA VAL A 176 -4.63 18.89 15.12
C VAL A 176 -4.53 20.40 14.95
N LYS A 177 -3.30 20.91 14.83
CA LYS A 177 -2.96 22.31 14.63
C LYS A 177 -1.90 22.42 13.54
N LEU A 178 -2.16 23.26 12.54
CA LEU A 178 -1.12 23.72 11.62
C LEU A 178 -0.33 24.83 12.31
N LEU A 179 0.98 24.66 12.44
CA LEU A 179 1.87 25.60 13.13
C LEU A 179 2.67 26.48 12.17
N ALA A 180 3.13 25.91 11.05
CA ALA A 180 3.92 26.62 10.06
C ALA A 180 3.77 25.99 8.68
N THR A 181 4.01 26.78 7.64
CA THR A 181 4.08 26.37 6.24
C THR A 181 5.28 27.06 5.59
N SER A 182 5.82 26.47 4.53
CA SER A 182 6.86 27.12 3.72
C SER A 182 6.32 28.28 2.90
N GLU A 183 5.04 28.25 2.55
CA GLU A 183 4.35 29.27 1.76
C GLU A 183 3.15 29.83 2.53
N ASP A 184 2.97 31.15 2.50
CA ASP A 184 1.87 31.83 3.23
C ASP A 184 0.49 31.50 2.66
N LYS A 185 0.43 31.18 1.36
CA LYS A 185 -0.81 30.82 0.66
C LYS A 185 -0.93 29.30 0.59
N TYR A 186 -1.92 28.77 1.30
CA TYR A 186 -2.22 27.35 1.29
C TYR A 186 -3.73 27.10 1.31
N VAL A 187 -4.12 25.88 0.91
CA VAL A 187 -5.51 25.41 0.97
C VAL A 187 -5.55 24.03 1.60
N GLN A 188 -6.24 23.88 2.72
CA GLN A 188 -6.51 22.56 3.29
C GLN A 188 -7.64 21.88 2.52
N SER A 189 -7.49 20.61 2.19
CA SER A 189 -8.54 19.83 1.53
C SER A 189 -9.81 19.73 2.39
N PRO A 190 -11.02 19.73 1.81
CA PRO A 190 -12.25 19.48 2.53
C PRO A 190 -12.26 18.12 3.25
N ALA A 191 -12.99 18.02 4.37
CA ALA A 191 -13.13 16.77 5.13
C ALA A 191 -13.83 15.63 4.34
N THR A 192 -14.54 15.97 3.26
CA THR A 192 -15.19 15.00 2.36
C THR A 192 -14.20 14.27 1.44
N CYS A 193 -12.98 14.79 1.28
CA CYS A 193 -11.93 14.13 0.53
C CYS A 193 -11.43 12.90 1.27
N ALA A 194 -11.19 11.80 0.55
CA ALA A 194 -10.65 10.57 1.13
C ALA A 194 -9.26 10.77 1.75
N HIS A 195 -8.45 11.67 1.18
CA HIS A 195 -7.15 12.07 1.70
C HIS A 195 -7.20 13.51 2.18
N SER A 196 -6.66 13.75 3.37
CA SER A 196 -6.48 15.08 3.95
C SER A 196 -5.10 15.61 3.53
N THR A 197 -5.07 16.79 2.92
CA THR A 197 -3.86 17.39 2.34
C THR A 197 -3.81 18.90 2.57
N LEU A 198 -2.59 19.43 2.56
CA LEU A 198 -2.31 20.86 2.51
C LEU A 198 -1.71 21.21 1.15
N TYR A 199 -2.44 22.00 0.39
CA TYR A 199 -2.05 22.48 -0.93
C TYR A 199 -1.23 23.76 -0.85
N MET A 200 -0.11 23.84 -1.58
CA MET A 200 0.72 25.04 -1.73
C MET A 200 1.23 25.18 -3.18
N GLU A 201 1.60 26.39 -3.57
CA GLU A 201 2.20 26.70 -4.88
C GLU A 201 3.50 27.49 -4.72
N LYS A 202 4.52 27.14 -5.51
CA LYS A 202 5.80 27.87 -5.55
C LYS A 202 6.42 27.81 -6.94
N GLN A 203 6.99 28.90 -7.44
CA GLN A 203 7.68 28.89 -8.73
C GLN A 203 9.06 28.23 -8.62
N ALA A 204 9.40 27.39 -9.60
CA ALA A 204 10.73 26.81 -9.70
C ALA A 204 11.76 27.87 -10.11
N VAL A 205 12.92 27.86 -9.46
CA VAL A 205 14.05 28.77 -9.75
C VAL A 205 15.20 27.96 -10.34
N ARG A 206 15.83 28.50 -11.39
CA ARG A 206 16.94 27.84 -12.07
C ARG A 206 18.06 27.51 -11.09
N ASN A 207 18.55 26.27 -11.12
CA ASN A 207 19.62 25.76 -10.26
C ASN A 207 19.33 25.78 -8.75
N GLU A 208 18.07 25.99 -8.34
CA GLU A 208 17.66 25.95 -6.94
C GLU A 208 16.61 24.85 -6.72
N PRO A 209 16.64 24.15 -5.58
CA PRO A 209 15.59 23.21 -5.24
C PRO A 209 14.30 23.97 -4.89
N THR A 210 13.15 23.40 -5.27
CA THR A 210 11.85 23.93 -4.82
C THR A 210 11.41 23.16 -3.58
N VAL A 211 11.49 23.81 -2.42
CA VAL A 211 11.18 23.19 -1.12
C VAL A 211 9.80 23.61 -0.63
N PHE A 212 9.00 22.62 -0.23
CA PHE A 212 7.74 22.79 0.48
C PHE A 212 7.83 22.16 1.86
N SER A 213 7.21 22.78 2.86
CA SER A 213 7.10 22.17 4.18
C SER A 213 5.83 22.58 4.91
N GLU A 214 5.41 21.72 5.83
CA GLU A 214 4.42 22.03 6.86
C GLU A 214 4.91 21.54 8.22
N THR A 215 4.57 22.26 9.27
CA THR A 215 4.72 21.81 10.64
C THR A 215 3.35 21.69 11.27
N VAL A 216 3.01 20.49 11.70
CA VAL A 216 1.74 20.17 12.35
C VAL A 216 1.98 19.65 13.75
N GLU A 217 1.02 19.90 14.63
CA GLU A 217 0.98 19.33 15.97
C GLU A 217 -0.35 18.64 16.18
N TYR A 218 -0.34 17.46 16.78
CA TYR A 218 -1.54 16.70 17.09
C TYR A 218 -1.31 15.76 18.27
N THR A 219 -2.39 15.25 18.85
CA THR A 219 -2.34 14.20 19.87
C THR A 219 -2.78 12.89 19.25
N SER A 220 -1.87 11.92 19.22
CA SER A 220 -2.13 10.55 18.80
C SER A 220 -2.48 9.69 20.01
N TYR A 221 -3.49 8.84 19.89
CA TYR A 221 -3.87 7.86 20.89
C TYR A 221 -3.59 6.46 20.33
N ALA A 222 -3.09 5.57 21.18
CA ALA A 222 -3.05 4.16 20.87
C ALA A 222 -4.47 3.59 20.93
N GLU A 223 -4.78 2.64 20.04
CA GLU A 223 -6.10 2.04 19.94
C GLU A 223 -5.99 0.53 19.90
N TRP A 224 -6.75 -0.16 20.74
CA TRP A 224 -6.81 -1.62 20.74
C TRP A 224 -8.21 -2.13 21.11
N HIS A 225 -8.66 -3.14 20.38
CA HIS A 225 -9.98 -3.77 20.55
C HIS A 225 -9.83 -5.25 20.88
N ALA A 226 -10.47 -5.69 21.97
CA ALA A 226 -10.49 -7.09 22.39
C ALA A 226 -11.52 -7.91 21.59
N LEU A 227 -11.32 -8.06 20.28
CA LEU A 227 -12.26 -8.80 19.43
C LEU A 227 -12.31 -10.28 19.84
N LYS A 228 -13.52 -10.82 20.03
CA LYS A 228 -13.73 -12.25 20.30
C LYS A 228 -14.67 -12.84 19.26
N PRO A 229 -14.40 -14.05 18.73
CA PRO A 229 -15.22 -14.63 17.67
C PRO A 229 -16.72 -14.66 17.97
N GLN A 230 -17.12 -14.97 19.22
CA GLN A 230 -18.52 -15.01 19.62
C GLN A 230 -19.25 -13.67 19.55
N ASP A 231 -18.51 -12.56 19.56
CA ASP A 231 -19.06 -11.21 19.51
C ASP A 231 -19.15 -10.68 18.06
N ILE A 232 -18.64 -11.44 17.08
CA ILE A 232 -18.55 -11.03 15.68
C ILE A 232 -19.71 -11.63 14.88
N LEU A 233 -20.56 -10.76 14.36
CA LEU A 233 -21.67 -11.12 13.49
C LEU A 233 -21.20 -11.40 12.05
N PRO A 234 -21.95 -12.21 11.28
CA PRO A 234 -21.70 -12.37 9.84
C PRO A 234 -21.74 -11.02 9.10
N TYR A 235 -20.98 -10.92 8.00
CA TYR A 235 -21.04 -9.74 7.14
C TYR A 235 -22.42 -9.58 6.48
N ASP A 236 -22.97 -8.36 6.48
CA ASP A 236 -24.07 -8.00 5.58
C ASP A 236 -23.53 -7.76 4.17
N THR A 237 -23.59 -8.81 3.36
CA THR A 237 -23.10 -8.81 1.97
C THR A 237 -23.97 -7.97 1.03
N THR A 238 -25.15 -7.54 1.46
CA THR A 238 -26.06 -6.71 0.68
C THR A 238 -25.77 -5.22 0.85
N SER A 239 -25.10 -4.84 1.94
CA SER A 239 -24.76 -3.46 2.28
C SER A 239 -23.94 -2.76 1.20
N VAL A 240 -24.14 -1.45 1.07
CA VAL A 240 -23.35 -0.59 0.16
C VAL A 240 -21.86 -0.65 0.52
N LEU A 241 -21.54 -0.71 1.82
CA LEU A 241 -20.17 -0.79 2.32
C LEU A 241 -19.49 -2.08 1.85
N TYR A 242 -20.12 -3.23 2.09
CA TYR A 242 -19.55 -4.52 1.69
C TYR A 242 -19.31 -4.56 0.19
N LYS A 243 -20.30 -4.20 -0.63
CA LYS A 243 -20.16 -4.19 -2.09
C LYS A 243 -19.04 -3.27 -2.56
N LYS A 244 -18.92 -2.07 -1.98
CA LYS A 244 -17.89 -1.07 -2.36
C LYS A 244 -16.46 -1.51 -2.01
N TYR A 245 -16.27 -2.16 -0.87
CA TYR A 245 -14.94 -2.53 -0.38
C TYR A 245 -14.54 -3.98 -0.73
N THR A 246 -15.45 -4.79 -1.26
CA THR A 246 -15.16 -6.15 -1.76
C THR A 246 -15.28 -6.27 -3.29
N SER A 247 -15.60 -5.19 -4.01
CA SER A 247 -15.65 -5.19 -5.48
C SER A 247 -14.25 -5.22 -6.11
N GLU A 248 -14.12 -5.90 -7.24
CA GLU A 248 -12.97 -5.71 -8.13
C GLU A 248 -12.90 -4.28 -8.67
N ARG A 249 -11.69 -3.80 -8.91
CA ARG A 249 -11.37 -2.53 -9.56
C ARG A 249 -10.37 -2.83 -10.66
N GLU A 250 -10.83 -2.81 -11.91
CA GLU A 250 -10.15 -3.41 -13.07
C GLU A 250 -8.65 -3.09 -13.23
N THR A 251 -8.22 -1.89 -12.82
CA THR A 251 -6.81 -1.45 -12.91
C THR A 251 -5.95 -1.77 -11.68
N HIS A 252 -6.56 -2.02 -10.52
CA HIS A 252 -5.82 -2.09 -9.24
C HIS A 252 -6.09 -3.37 -8.44
N ILE A 253 -7.31 -3.92 -8.49
CA ILE A 253 -7.76 -5.05 -7.67
C ILE A 253 -8.54 -6.00 -8.55
N ARG A 254 -7.95 -7.14 -8.90
CA ARG A 254 -8.60 -8.20 -9.69
C ARG A 254 -8.44 -9.53 -8.99
N PHE A 255 -9.55 -10.23 -8.77
CA PHE A 255 -9.54 -11.53 -8.12
C PHE A 255 -9.51 -12.61 -9.19
N SER A 256 -8.30 -13.00 -9.58
CA SER A 256 -8.10 -14.11 -10.50
C SER A 256 -8.75 -15.40 -9.96
N PRO A 257 -9.10 -16.36 -10.84
CA PRO A 257 -9.61 -17.66 -10.40
C PRO A 257 -8.71 -18.34 -9.36
N ARG A 258 -7.39 -18.23 -9.53
CA ARG A 258 -6.39 -18.74 -8.58
C ARG A 258 -6.51 -18.10 -7.20
N ILE A 259 -6.63 -16.77 -7.11
CA ILE A 259 -6.76 -16.06 -5.82
C ILE A 259 -8.08 -16.44 -5.15
N ARG A 260 -9.17 -16.52 -5.91
CA ARG A 260 -10.49 -16.94 -5.38
C ARG A 260 -10.44 -18.36 -4.82
N GLN A 261 -9.83 -19.29 -5.55
CA GLN A 261 -9.67 -20.68 -5.10
C GLN A 261 -8.75 -20.79 -3.87
N LEU A 262 -7.67 -20.02 -3.81
CA LEU A 262 -6.81 -19.97 -2.63
C LEU A 262 -7.58 -19.45 -1.41
N ALA A 263 -8.29 -18.33 -1.55
CA ALA A 263 -9.09 -17.76 -0.46
C ALA A 263 -10.19 -18.73 0.03
N ALA A 264 -10.84 -19.46 -0.89
CA ALA A 264 -11.81 -20.48 -0.54
C ALA A 264 -11.18 -21.63 0.26
N ARG A 265 -10.03 -22.17 -0.20
CA ARG A 265 -9.31 -23.24 0.51
C ARG A 265 -8.83 -22.82 1.89
N LEU A 266 -8.27 -21.63 2.04
CA LEU A 266 -7.77 -21.14 3.33
C LEU A 266 -8.88 -20.98 4.38
N THR A 267 -10.14 -20.82 3.96
CA THR A 267 -11.27 -20.61 4.87
C THR A 267 -12.33 -21.70 4.77
N GLU A 268 -11.95 -22.88 4.28
CA GLU A 268 -12.85 -24.02 4.13
C GLU A 268 -13.46 -24.40 5.49
N GLY A 269 -14.78 -24.51 5.53
CA GLY A 269 -15.53 -24.84 6.76
C GLY A 269 -15.67 -23.69 7.78
N GLU A 270 -14.90 -22.61 7.65
CA GLU A 270 -15.00 -21.47 8.56
C GLU A 270 -16.11 -20.50 8.12
N THR A 271 -16.88 -19.98 9.07
CA THR A 271 -17.98 -19.02 8.81
C THR A 271 -17.82 -17.73 9.60
N ASN A 272 -17.08 -17.75 10.71
CA ASN A 272 -16.81 -16.61 11.55
C ASN A 272 -15.85 -15.62 10.85
N PRO A 273 -16.25 -14.36 10.64
CA PRO A 273 -15.42 -13.37 9.94
C PRO A 273 -14.03 -13.14 10.54
N LEU A 274 -13.90 -13.18 11.87
CA LEU A 274 -12.63 -12.96 12.55
C LEU A 274 -11.68 -14.15 12.35
N LEU A 275 -12.21 -15.38 12.41
CA LEU A 275 -11.42 -16.58 12.18
C LEU A 275 -11.00 -16.72 10.71
N LYS A 276 -11.85 -16.30 9.76
CA LYS A 276 -11.44 -16.19 8.34
C LYS A 276 -10.26 -15.26 8.14
N LEU A 277 -10.29 -14.09 8.80
CA LEU A 277 -9.17 -13.15 8.75
C LEU A 277 -7.89 -13.79 9.31
N ALA A 278 -7.97 -14.47 10.45
CA ALA A 278 -6.82 -15.17 11.02
C ALA A 278 -6.25 -16.21 10.06
N ALA A 279 -7.10 -16.99 9.38
CA ALA A 279 -6.66 -17.97 8.39
C ALA A 279 -5.93 -17.31 7.20
N TYR A 280 -6.36 -16.14 6.74
CA TYR A 280 -5.66 -15.39 5.69
C TYR A 280 -4.32 -14.80 6.12
N LEU A 281 -4.13 -14.53 7.42
CA LEU A 281 -2.90 -13.96 7.95
C LEU A 281 -1.85 -15.02 8.30
N LEU A 282 -2.28 -16.26 8.56
CA LEU A 282 -1.43 -17.36 9.01
C LEU A 282 -1.13 -18.39 7.92
N GLY A 283 -1.94 -18.46 6.87
CA GLY A 283 -1.78 -19.39 5.74
C GLY A 283 -0.99 -18.79 4.58
#